data_AF-A0A960YSX2-F1
#
_entry.id   AF-A0A960YSX2-F1
#
_cell.length_a   1.000
_cell.length_b   1.000
_cell.length_c   1.000
_cell.angle_alpha   90.00
_cell.angle_beta   90.00
_cell.angle_gamma   90.00
#
_symmetry.space_group_name_H-M   'P 1'
#
loop_
_entity.id
_entity.type
_entity.pdbx_description
1 polymer ?
#
loop_
_entity_poly.entity_id
_entity_poly.type
_entity_poly.pdbx_seq_one_letter_code
_entity_poly.pdbx_strand_id
1 'polypeptide(L)'
;MEEKRQPGERTIRLITSVRLPDVHHVPEGYDRYGRFAILQSGNFWFGDERSSHPHCRIGFYYATIGRQLFLSPRGVAHGFEEELTGDLLEFLLGKLGWRGGRLVRGEVNR
;
A
#
# COMPACT_ATOMS: atom_id res chain seq x y z
N MET A 1 -0.25 28.73 20.33
CA MET A 1 -0.02 27.46 21.05
C MET A 1 0.09 26.39 20.01
N GLU A 2 1.32 25.95 19.72
CA GLU A 2 1.57 24.92 18.71
C GLU A 2 1.54 23.57 19.43
N GLU A 3 0.46 22.84 19.21
CA GLU A 3 0.24 21.53 19.81
C GLU A 3 1.35 20.60 19.31
N LYS A 4 2.28 20.25 20.22
CA LYS A 4 3.35 19.28 19.94
C LYS A 4 2.69 17.93 19.63
N ARG A 5 2.47 17.65 18.36
CA ARG A 5 2.02 16.34 17.87
C ARG A 5 2.97 15.27 18.39
N GLN A 6 2.45 14.31 19.15
CA GLN A 6 3.25 13.26 19.75
C GLN A 6 3.86 12.37 18.65
N PRO A 7 5.12 11.92 18.79
CA PRO A 7 5.85 11.14 17.77
C PRO A 7 5.23 9.76 17.43
N GLY A 8 4.19 9.32 18.14
CA GLY A 8 3.46 8.07 17.85
C GLY A 8 2.36 8.17 16.80
N GLU A 9 1.92 9.38 16.44
CA GLU A 9 0.67 9.58 15.65
C GLU A 9 0.83 9.30 14.14
N ARG A 10 2.06 9.10 13.66
CA ARG A 10 2.40 8.98 12.22
C ARG A 10 3.08 7.67 11.85
N THR A 11 3.19 6.71 12.76
CA THR A 11 3.74 5.39 12.44
C THR A 11 2.71 4.58 11.65
N ILE A 12 3.16 3.97 10.56
CA ILE A 12 2.34 3.13 9.68
C ILE A 12 2.97 1.74 9.66
N ARG A 13 2.20 0.73 10.04
CA ARG A 13 2.67 -0.66 10.05
C ARG A 13 2.51 -1.23 8.65
N LEU A 14 3.62 -1.54 7.98
CA LEU A 14 3.66 -2.17 6.67
C LEU A 14 3.67 -3.70 6.82
N ILE A 15 2.68 -4.36 6.23
CA ILE A 15 2.47 -5.82 6.30
C ILE A 15 2.48 -6.36 4.87
N THR A 16 3.45 -7.21 4.56
CA THR A 16 3.63 -7.83 3.22
C THR A 16 3.44 -9.35 3.23
N SER A 17 3.18 -9.94 4.40
CA SER A 17 3.05 -11.39 4.60
C SER A 17 1.66 -11.94 4.26
N VAL A 18 0.73 -11.10 3.80
CA VAL A 18 -0.63 -11.50 3.42
C VAL A 18 -0.80 -11.51 1.91
N ARG A 19 -1.73 -12.34 1.43
CA ARG A 19 -2.18 -12.29 0.04
C ARG A 19 -3.53 -11.61 -0.02
N LEU A 20 -3.63 -10.49 -0.74
CA LEU A 20 -4.88 -9.80 -0.95
C LEU A 20 -5.62 -10.40 -2.18
N PRO A 21 -6.96 -10.50 -2.13
CA PRO A 21 -7.75 -11.14 -3.18
C PRO A 21 -7.92 -10.25 -4.42
N ASP A 22 -7.91 -10.79 -5.63
CA ASP A 22 -8.22 -10.00 -6.84
C ASP A 22 -9.73 -9.75 -6.96
N VAL A 23 -10.19 -8.62 -6.41
CA VAL A 23 -11.61 -8.25 -6.38
C VAL A 23 -11.81 -6.77 -6.72
N HIS A 24 -13.01 -6.43 -7.18
CA HIS A 24 -13.41 -5.07 -7.54
C HIS A 24 -14.28 -4.37 -6.49
N HIS A 25 -14.11 -4.75 -5.22
CA HIS A 25 -14.79 -4.17 -4.06
C HIS A 25 -13.81 -4.14 -2.89
N VAL A 26 -14.15 -3.40 -1.83
CA VAL A 26 -13.40 -3.44 -0.56
C VAL A 26 -13.82 -4.70 0.21
N PRO A 27 -12.93 -5.69 0.44
CA PRO A 27 -13.29 -6.87 1.22
C PRO A 27 -13.65 -6.51 2.67
N GLU A 28 -14.47 -7.34 3.30
CA GLU A 28 -14.84 -7.16 4.70
C GLU A 28 -13.60 -7.08 5.62
N GLY A 29 -13.63 -6.16 6.58
CA GLY A 29 -12.53 -5.93 7.51
C GLY A 29 -11.47 -4.93 7.05
N TYR A 30 -11.53 -4.42 5.82
CA TYR A 30 -10.66 -3.34 5.35
C TYR A 30 -11.40 -1.99 5.25
N ASP A 31 -10.70 -0.90 5.58
CA ASP A 31 -11.21 0.46 5.41
C ASP A 31 -11.12 0.93 3.96
N ARG A 32 -10.06 0.52 3.27
CA ARG A 32 -9.79 0.83 1.85
C ARG A 32 -9.13 -0.36 1.19
N TYR A 33 -9.38 -0.48 -0.10
CA TYR A 33 -8.80 -1.51 -0.94
C TYR A 33 -8.52 -0.93 -2.32
N GLY A 34 -7.46 -1.36 -2.97
CA GLY A 34 -7.21 -0.96 -4.34
C GLY A 34 -5.91 -1.49 -4.89
N ARG A 35 -5.42 -0.80 -5.90
CA ARG A 35 -4.33 -1.26 -6.75
C ARG A 35 -3.32 -0.14 -6.98
N PHE A 36 -2.07 -0.52 -7.13
CA PHE A 36 -1.03 0.40 -7.58
C PHE A 36 -0.01 -0.38 -8.41
N ALA A 37 0.78 0.32 -9.21
CA ALA A 37 1.67 -0.33 -10.15
C ALA A 37 2.89 0.54 -10.48
N ILE A 38 3.96 -0.12 -10.89
CA ILE A 38 5.06 0.50 -11.62
C ILE A 38 4.80 0.24 -13.11
N LEU A 39 4.63 1.30 -13.89
CA LEU A 39 4.40 1.23 -15.33
C LEU A 39 5.67 0.80 -16.07
N GLN A 40 5.54 0.42 -17.34
CA GLN A 40 6.68 0.09 -18.20
C GLN A 40 7.68 1.25 -18.32
N SER A 41 7.19 2.49 -18.21
CA SER A 41 8.03 3.69 -18.21
C SER A 41 8.76 3.95 -16.89
N GLY A 42 8.50 3.18 -15.84
CA GLY A 42 8.99 3.43 -14.47
C GLY A 42 8.10 4.36 -13.65
N ASN A 43 7.11 5.01 -14.25
CA ASN A 43 6.16 5.87 -13.53
C ASN A 43 5.25 5.06 -12.60
N PHE A 44 4.72 5.69 -11.56
CA PHE A 44 3.80 5.06 -10.63
C PHE A 44 2.33 5.35 -10.99
N TRP A 45 1.49 4.33 -10.81
CA TRP A 45 0.05 4.41 -10.99
C TRP A 45 -0.67 3.99 -9.71
N PHE A 46 -1.84 4.60 -9.44
CA PHE A 46 -2.68 4.32 -8.29
C PHE A 46 -4.15 4.30 -8.71
N GLY A 47 -4.89 3.30 -8.25
CA GLY A 47 -6.32 3.16 -8.46
C GLY A 47 -7.02 2.59 -7.23
N ASP A 48 -8.31 2.89 -7.14
CA ASP A 48 -9.21 2.37 -6.12
C ASP A 48 -9.68 0.93 -6.44
N GLU A 49 -10.62 0.41 -5.65
CA GLU A 49 -11.13 -0.94 -5.80
C GLU A 49 -11.81 -1.19 -7.15
N ARG A 50 -12.37 -0.15 -7.78
CA ARG A 50 -13.09 -0.24 -9.06
C ARG A 50 -12.17 -0.12 -10.26
N SER A 51 -10.94 0.33 -10.05
CA SER A 51 -9.97 0.54 -11.11
C SER A 51 -9.45 -0.78 -11.69
N SER A 52 -9.53 -0.95 -13.00
CA SER A 52 -8.84 -2.02 -13.73
C SER A 52 -7.35 -1.69 -13.87
N HIS A 53 -6.48 -2.68 -13.66
CA HIS A 53 -5.03 -2.47 -13.76
C HIS A 53 -4.60 -1.99 -15.16
N PRO A 54 -3.73 -0.98 -15.27
CA PRO A 54 -3.11 -0.64 -16.53
C PRO A 54 -2.12 -1.73 -16.96
N HIS A 55 -1.70 -1.71 -18.23
CA HIS A 55 -0.54 -2.47 -18.66
C HIS A 55 0.71 -1.93 -17.94
N CYS A 56 1.31 -2.75 -17.07
CA CYS A 56 2.35 -2.34 -16.14
C CYS A 56 3.51 -3.35 -16.11
N ARG A 57 4.65 -2.92 -15.55
CA ARG A 57 5.81 -3.79 -15.30
C ARG A 57 5.54 -4.70 -14.10
N ILE A 58 5.07 -4.13 -13.00
CA ILE A 58 4.63 -4.87 -11.82
C ILE A 58 3.41 -4.18 -11.20
N GLY A 59 2.45 -4.98 -10.75
CA GLY A 59 1.24 -4.52 -10.09
C GLY A 59 1.14 -5.08 -8.67
N PHE A 60 0.42 -4.35 -7.83
CA PHE A 60 0.26 -4.65 -6.43
C PHE A 60 -1.17 -4.34 -5.98
N TYR A 61 -1.60 -5.04 -4.94
CA TYR A 61 -2.79 -4.69 -4.18
C TYR A 61 -2.38 -3.92 -2.93
N TYR A 62 -3.23 -2.98 -2.49
CA TYR A 62 -3.15 -2.39 -1.17
C TYR A 62 -4.47 -2.57 -0.42
N ALA A 63 -4.39 -2.69 0.90
CA ALA A 63 -5.52 -2.55 1.79
C ALA A 63 -5.11 -1.80 3.07
N THR A 64 -6.08 -1.20 3.76
CA THR A 64 -5.80 -0.46 5.01
C THR A 64 -6.73 -0.86 6.14
N ILE A 65 -6.20 -0.89 7.36
CA ILE A 65 -6.98 -0.95 8.61
C ILE A 65 -6.36 0.02 9.60
N GLY A 66 -7.01 1.16 9.86
CA GLY A 66 -6.44 2.26 10.63
C GLY A 66 -5.10 2.72 10.05
N ARG A 67 -4.00 2.52 10.80
CA ARG A 67 -2.62 2.82 10.37
C ARG A 67 -1.82 1.60 9.94
N GLN A 68 -2.51 0.53 9.56
CA GLN A 68 -1.90 -0.67 8.97
C GLN A 68 -2.06 -0.61 7.45
N LEU A 69 -0.95 -0.83 6.74
CA LEU A 69 -0.87 -0.90 5.30
C LEU A 69 -0.52 -2.33 4.89
N PHE A 70 -1.46 -3.02 4.26
CA PHE A 70 -1.25 -4.36 3.72
C PHE A 70 -0.92 -4.23 2.25
N LEU A 71 0.20 -4.80 1.82
CA LEU A 71 0.60 -4.86 0.41
C LEU A 71 0.80 -6.30 0.00
N SER A 72 0.39 -6.64 -1.22
CA SER A 72 0.69 -7.96 -1.79
C SER A 72 0.86 -7.84 -3.31
N PRO A 73 1.65 -8.73 -3.94
CA PRO A 73 1.85 -8.68 -5.37
C PRO A 73 0.56 -9.05 -6.11
N ARG A 74 0.38 -8.47 -7.28
CA ARG A 74 -0.60 -8.98 -8.24
C ARG A 74 -0.04 -10.25 -8.89
N GLY A 75 -0.79 -11.35 -8.80
CA GLY A 75 -0.38 -12.62 -9.39
C GLY A 75 0.78 -13.26 -8.61
N VAL A 76 1.63 -14.00 -9.32
CA VAL A 76 2.85 -14.60 -8.75
C VAL A 76 4.02 -13.70 -9.13
N ALA A 77 4.38 -12.75 -8.28
CA ALA A 77 5.56 -11.92 -8.46
C ALA A 77 6.61 -12.26 -7.40
N HIS A 78 7.55 -13.14 -7.76
CA HIS A 78 8.74 -13.38 -6.94
C HIS A 78 9.54 -12.09 -6.83
N GLY A 79 10.02 -11.76 -5.63
CA GLY A 79 10.84 -10.58 -5.41
C GLY A 79 10.08 -9.24 -5.47
N PHE A 80 8.77 -9.23 -5.21
CA PHE A 80 8.00 -7.99 -5.25
C PHE A 80 8.37 -7.02 -4.12
N GLU A 81 8.94 -7.51 -3.02
CA GLU A 81 9.31 -6.66 -1.89
C GLU A 81 10.49 -5.76 -2.22
N GLU A 82 11.38 -6.21 -3.09
CA GLU A 82 12.52 -5.48 -3.64
C GLU A 82 12.06 -4.30 -4.52
N GLU A 83 10.86 -4.41 -5.08
CA GLU A 83 10.21 -3.35 -5.88
C GLU A 83 9.49 -2.31 -5.00
N LEU A 84 9.30 -2.58 -3.69
CA LEU A 84 8.75 -1.62 -2.72
C LEU A 84 9.80 -0.59 -2.29
N THR A 85 10.29 0.18 -3.25
CA THR A 85 11.29 1.23 -3.03
C THR A 85 10.73 2.37 -2.17
N GLY A 86 11.63 3.18 -1.60
CA GLY A 86 11.26 4.38 -0.83
C GLY A 86 10.32 5.30 -1.61
N ASP A 87 10.66 5.61 -2.86
CA ASP A 87 9.87 6.49 -3.73
C ASP A 87 8.47 5.95 -4.00
N LEU A 88 8.35 4.64 -4.24
CA LEU A 88 7.05 4.00 -4.48
C LEU A 88 6.18 4.04 -3.23
N LEU A 89 6.77 3.76 -2.07
CA LEU A 89 6.08 3.79 -0.80
C LEU A 89 5.67 5.22 -0.44
N GLU A 90 6.52 6.22 -0.66
CA GLU A 90 6.18 7.63 -0.45
C GLU A 90 5.05 8.10 -1.38
N PHE A 91 5.07 7.68 -2.65
CA PHE A 91 3.99 7.93 -3.59
C PHE A 91 2.67 7.34 -3.08
N LEU A 92 2.68 6.07 -2.66
CA LEU A 92 1.50 5.39 -2.15
C LEU A 92 0.96 6.07 -0.88
N LEU A 93 1.84 6.39 0.07
CA LEU A 93 1.46 7.13 1.27
C LEU A 93 0.87 8.50 0.94
N GLY A 94 1.41 9.19 -0.06
CA GLY A 94 0.83 10.43 -0.58
C GLY A 94 -0.60 10.25 -1.08
N LYS A 95 -0.87 9.19 -1.84
CA LYS A 95 -2.22 8.86 -2.34
C LYS A 95 -3.19 8.47 -1.24
N LEU A 96 -2.70 7.85 -0.17
CA LEU A 96 -3.51 7.50 1.00
C LEU A 96 -3.72 8.67 1.98
N GLY A 97 -3.14 9.85 1.72
CA GLY A 97 -3.21 11.01 2.63
C GLY A 97 -2.33 10.86 3.87
N TRP A 98 -1.33 9.99 3.81
CA TRP A 98 -0.42 9.61 4.90
C TRP A 98 1.02 10.13 4.67
N ARG A 99 1.16 11.20 3.90
CA ARG A 99 2.46 11.81 3.57
C ARG A 99 3.28 12.11 4.84
N GLY A 100 4.56 11.76 4.82
CA GLY A 100 5.48 11.92 5.95
C GLY A 100 5.25 10.93 7.10
N GLY A 101 4.46 9.87 6.88
CA GLY A 101 4.33 8.77 7.81
C GLY A 101 5.60 7.90 7.86
N ARG A 102 5.96 7.42 9.06
CA ARG A 102 7.11 6.53 9.24
C ARG A 102 6.64 5.08 9.07
N LEU A 103 7.16 4.39 8.06
CA LEU A 103 6.89 2.97 7.87
C LEU A 103 7.71 2.13 8.84
N VAL A 104 7.05 1.16 9.46
CA VAL A 104 7.67 0.09 10.24
C VAL A 104 7.16 -1.24 9.73
N ARG A 105 8.05 -2.20 9.48
CA ARG A 105 7.63 -3.55 9.12
C ARG A 105 6.86 -4.16 10.29
N GLY A 106 5.78 -4.87 9.99
CA GLY A 106 5.02 -5.60 10.99
C GLY A 106 4.47 -6.89 10.43
N GLU A 107 3.95 -7.70 11.34
CA GLU A 107 3.28 -8.96 11.05
C GLU A 107 1.81 -8.87 11.45
N VAL A 108 0.99 -9.76 10.87
CA VAL A 108 -0.39 -9.94 11.31
C VAL A 108 -0.35 -10.64 12.66
N ASN A 109 -0.81 -9.97 13.71
CA ASN A 109 -1.09 -10.65 14.97
C ASN A 109 -2.31 -11.55 14.72
N ARG A 110 -2.11 -12.87 14.80
CA ARG A 110 -3.19 -13.85 14.76
C ARG A 110 -3.97 -13.87 16.07
#